data_AF-A0A7J8BQX9-F1
#
_entry.id   AF-A0A7J8BQX9-F1
#
_cell.length_a   1.000
_cell.length_b   1.000
_cell.length_c   1.000
_cell.angle_alpha   90.00
_cell.angle_beta   90.00
_cell.angle_gamma   90.00
#
_symmetry.space_group_name_H-M   'P 1'
#
loop_
_entity.id
_entity.type
_entity.pdbx_description
1 polymer ?
#
loop_
_entity_poly.entity_id
_entity_poly.type
_entity_poly.pdbx_seq_one_letter_code
_entity_poly.pdbx_strand_id
1 'polypeptide(L)'
;MWRVPWTLAARAARGPRRPCTRQGSDSSAPRSGSTIFALSSGQGRCGIAVIRTSGPASSHALRSLTAPRDLPRPRYACLRLLSDPCSGEPLDRALVLWFPGPQSFTGEDCAEFHVHGGPAVVSGVLQALGRVPGLRPAEAGADRGSAQEHT
;
A
#
# COMPACT_ATOMS: atom_id res chain seq x y z
N MET A 1 -39.46 -53.13 -11.99
CA MET A 1 -39.88 -54.53 -11.80
C MET A 1 -38.61 -55.39 -11.76
N TRP A 2 -38.20 -55.83 -10.55
CA TRP A 2 -37.15 -56.82 -10.15
C TRP A 2 -35.67 -56.58 -10.54
N ARG A 3 -34.64 -57.11 -9.87
CA ARG A 3 -34.22 -57.25 -8.45
C ARG A 3 -32.85 -57.99 -8.50
N VAL A 4 -31.77 -57.39 -7.96
CA VAL A 4 -30.53 -57.95 -7.32
C VAL A 4 -29.72 -59.05 -8.05
N PRO A 5 -28.55 -59.56 -7.55
CA PRO A 5 -27.55 -59.06 -6.56
C PRO A 5 -26.09 -58.99 -7.17
N TRP A 6 -24.99 -58.66 -6.47
CA TRP A 6 -24.15 -59.56 -5.65
C TRP A 6 -23.22 -58.74 -4.73
N THR A 7 -22.98 -59.31 -3.56
CA THR A 7 -21.99 -58.95 -2.53
C THR A 7 -20.54 -59.10 -2.99
N LEU A 8 -19.63 -58.22 -2.55
CA LEU A 8 -18.58 -58.58 -1.59
C LEU A 8 -17.81 -57.35 -1.08
N ALA A 9 -17.37 -57.48 0.17
CA ALA A 9 -16.62 -56.51 0.94
C ALA A 9 -15.20 -56.24 0.39
N ALA A 10 -14.69 -55.03 0.68
CA ALA A 10 -13.27 -54.83 0.94
C ALA A 10 -13.09 -53.64 1.91
N ARG A 11 -12.73 -53.95 3.17
CA ARG A 11 -12.21 -53.00 4.15
C ARG A 11 -10.85 -52.50 3.64
N ALA A 12 -10.78 -51.25 3.18
CA ALA A 12 -9.52 -50.58 2.96
C ALA A 12 -8.93 -50.10 4.31
N ALA A 13 -7.70 -50.53 4.57
CA ALA A 13 -6.95 -50.22 5.77
C ALA A 13 -6.62 -48.72 5.87
N ARG A 14 -6.77 -48.16 7.08
CA ARG A 14 -6.33 -46.82 7.44
C ARG A 14 -4.80 -46.81 7.54
N GLY A 15 -4.12 -46.27 6.53
CA GLY A 15 -2.69 -45.96 6.60
C GLY A 15 -2.40 -44.83 7.60
N PRO A 16 -1.18 -44.77 8.15
CA PRO A 16 -0.81 -43.76 9.15
C PRO A 16 -0.82 -42.37 8.54
N ARG A 17 -1.57 -41.45 9.17
CA ARG A 17 -1.61 -40.03 8.79
C ARG A 17 -0.22 -39.44 9.00
N ARG A 18 0.41 -39.02 7.91
CA ARG A 18 1.64 -38.21 7.95
C ARG A 18 1.34 -36.91 8.70
N PRO A 19 2.15 -36.48 9.68
CA PRO A 19 2.00 -35.18 10.28
C PRO A 19 2.28 -34.12 9.22
N CYS A 20 1.36 -33.18 9.04
CA CYS A 20 1.64 -31.96 8.30
C CYS A 20 2.68 -31.19 9.11
N THR A 21 3.93 -31.22 8.67
CA THR A 21 4.90 -30.22 9.11
C THR A 21 4.43 -28.90 8.54
N ARG A 22 3.71 -28.15 9.37
CA ARG A 22 3.34 -26.76 9.16
C ARG A 22 4.66 -25.99 9.07
N GLN A 23 5.18 -25.85 7.85
CA GLN A 23 6.27 -24.90 7.60
C GLN A 23 5.67 -23.53 7.94
N GLY A 24 6.13 -22.97 9.05
CA GLY A 24 5.89 -21.58 9.38
C GLY A 24 6.53 -20.75 8.28
N SER A 25 5.73 -20.30 7.33
CA SER A 25 6.07 -19.11 6.57
C SER A 25 6.17 -17.99 7.61
N ASP A 26 7.40 -17.54 7.85
CA ASP A 26 7.70 -16.36 8.63
C ASP A 26 6.97 -15.19 7.99
N SER A 27 5.75 -14.93 8.44
CA SER A 27 4.98 -13.75 8.11
C SER A 27 5.70 -12.58 8.75
N SER A 28 6.61 -11.97 7.98
CA SER A 28 7.36 -10.80 8.43
C SER A 28 6.35 -9.74 8.85
N ALA A 29 6.14 -9.61 10.16
CA ALA A 29 5.48 -8.46 10.74
C ALA A 29 6.12 -7.19 10.13
N PRO A 30 5.33 -6.15 9.82
CA PRO A 30 5.87 -4.93 9.22
C PRO A 30 7.03 -4.46 10.10
N ARG A 31 8.25 -4.41 9.53
CA ARG A 31 9.42 -3.92 10.25
C ARG A 31 9.07 -2.53 10.77
N SER A 32 8.92 -2.39 12.08
CA SER A 32 8.61 -1.13 12.75
C SER A 32 9.68 -0.12 12.35
N GLY A 33 9.41 0.73 11.36
CA GLY A 33 10.36 1.69 10.82
C GLY A 33 10.44 1.81 9.28
N SER A 34 9.86 0.91 8.49
CA SER A 34 9.80 1.09 7.02
C SER A 34 8.59 1.94 6.61
N THR A 35 8.77 2.94 5.75
CA THR A 35 7.65 3.74 5.21
C THR A 35 7.03 3.01 4.03
N ILE A 36 5.71 2.88 4.02
CA ILE A 36 4.95 2.23 2.95
C ILE A 36 4.29 3.26 2.04
N PHE A 37 4.01 2.88 0.79
CA PHE A 37 3.18 3.67 -0.11
C PHE A 37 2.29 2.82 -1.01
N ALA A 38 1.09 3.32 -1.33
CA ALA A 38 0.25 2.75 -2.36
C ALA A 38 -0.78 3.74 -2.93
N LEU A 39 -1.40 3.31 -4.03
CA LEU A 39 -2.63 3.91 -4.54
C LEU A 39 -3.76 3.66 -3.54
N SER A 40 -4.29 4.74 -2.96
CA SER A 40 -5.38 4.74 -1.98
C SER A 40 -6.77 4.93 -2.62
N SER A 41 -6.83 5.38 -3.87
CA SER A 41 -8.07 5.45 -4.65
C SER A 41 -8.34 4.16 -5.45
N GLY A 42 -9.53 4.06 -6.06
CA GLY A 42 -9.83 2.96 -6.99
C GLY A 42 -8.85 2.90 -8.16
N GLN A 43 -8.62 1.69 -8.66
CA GLN A 43 -7.79 1.46 -9.85
C GLN A 43 -8.54 1.84 -11.13
N GLY A 44 -7.80 2.30 -12.14
CA GLY A 44 -8.34 2.65 -13.45
C GLY A 44 -8.28 4.15 -13.76
N ARG A 45 -8.88 4.54 -14.89
CA ARG A 45 -8.93 5.94 -15.32
C ARG A 45 -9.91 6.71 -14.43
N CYS A 46 -9.44 7.80 -13.84
CA CYS A 46 -10.25 8.70 -13.02
C CYS A 46 -9.76 10.14 -13.17
N GLY A 47 -10.54 11.11 -12.68
CA GLY A 47 -10.11 12.51 -12.65
C GLY A 47 -8.92 12.70 -11.72
N ILE A 48 -9.03 12.19 -10.49
CA ILE A 48 -8.00 12.27 -9.45
C ILE A 48 -7.75 10.89 -8.87
N ALA A 49 -6.46 10.54 -8.75
CA ALA A 49 -5.96 9.41 -8.01
C ALA A 49 -5.24 9.89 -6.75
N VAL A 50 -5.42 9.17 -5.64
CA VAL A 50 -4.76 9.49 -4.37
C VAL A 50 -3.69 8.44 -4.10
N ILE A 51 -2.44 8.86 -3.99
CA ILE A 51 -1.32 8.02 -3.55
C ILE A 51 -0.94 8.46 -2.14
N ARG A 52 -0.78 7.51 -1.23
CA ARG A 52 -0.45 7.79 0.17
C ARG A 52 0.89 7.17 0.53
N THR A 53 1.60 7.85 1.42
CA THR A 53 2.75 7.31 2.16
C THR A 53 2.40 7.26 3.65
N SER A 54 2.88 6.24 4.37
CA SER A 54 2.75 6.12 5.83
C SER A 54 4.05 5.60 6.45
N GLY A 55 4.53 6.26 7.50
CA GLY A 55 5.75 5.90 8.21
C GLY A 55 6.74 7.07 8.37
N PRO A 56 7.87 6.84 9.04
CA PRO A 56 8.80 7.89 9.47
C PRO A 56 9.46 8.69 8.32
N ALA A 57 9.49 8.14 7.10
CA ALA A 57 10.06 8.78 5.92
C ALA A 57 8.99 9.45 5.02
N SER A 58 7.72 9.52 5.42
CA SER A 58 6.66 10.18 4.63
C SER A 58 6.97 11.67 4.38
N SER A 59 7.54 12.36 5.37
CA SER A 59 7.99 13.75 5.21
C SER A 59 9.12 13.86 4.18
N HIS A 60 10.06 12.91 4.20
CA HIS A 60 11.16 12.85 3.25
C HIS A 60 10.66 12.55 1.83
N ALA A 61 9.71 11.63 1.68
CA ALA A 61 9.07 11.34 0.41
C ALA A 61 8.42 12.58 -0.20
N LEU A 62 7.64 13.31 0.61
CA LEU A 62 6.98 14.54 0.16
C LEU A 62 7.99 15.58 -0.36
N ARG A 63 9.02 15.89 0.44
CA ARG A 63 10.07 16.86 0.05
C ARG A 63 10.91 16.41 -1.15
N SER A 64 11.07 15.10 -1.33
CA SER A 64 11.89 14.53 -2.41
C SER A 64 11.21 14.72 -3.77
N LEU A 65 9.89 14.56 -3.81
CA LEU A 65 9.10 14.65 -5.04
C LEU A 65 8.62 16.08 -5.35
N THR A 66 8.51 16.99 -4.36
CA THR A 66 7.93 18.33 -4.58
C THR A 66 8.96 19.44 -4.82
N ALA A 67 8.56 20.43 -5.61
CA ALA A 67 9.16 21.76 -5.62
C ALA A 67 8.11 22.82 -5.23
N PRO A 68 8.38 23.69 -4.23
CA PRO A 68 9.51 23.68 -3.29
C PRO A 68 9.59 22.43 -2.39
N ARG A 69 10.77 22.19 -1.80
CA ARG A 69 11.09 21.02 -0.94
C ARG A 69 10.73 21.23 0.54
N ASP A 70 9.84 22.18 0.82
CA ASP A 70 9.27 22.40 2.16
C ASP A 70 8.06 21.48 2.41
N LEU A 71 7.70 21.28 3.67
CA LEU A 71 6.44 20.62 3.99
C LEU A 71 5.31 21.66 3.98
N PRO A 72 4.15 21.34 3.38
CA PRO A 72 2.93 22.10 3.60
C PRO A 72 2.62 22.22 5.09
N ARG A 73 1.88 23.27 5.46
CA ARG A 73 1.29 23.35 6.79
C ARG A 73 0.47 22.08 7.04
N PRO A 74 0.61 21.40 8.20
CA PRO A 74 -0.15 20.19 8.50
C PRO A 74 -1.63 20.34 8.19
N ARG A 75 -2.19 19.41 7.41
CA ARG A 75 -3.60 19.37 6.97
C ARG A 75 -4.05 20.51 6.04
N TYR A 76 -3.12 21.19 5.37
CA TYR A 76 -3.44 22.13 4.31
C TYR A 76 -3.01 21.55 2.96
N ALA A 77 -3.95 21.55 2.01
CA ALA A 77 -3.65 21.19 0.63
C ALA A 77 -2.85 22.32 -0.03
N CYS A 78 -1.76 21.96 -0.71
CA CYS A 78 -0.94 22.88 -1.49
C CYS A 78 -0.74 22.33 -2.90
N LEU A 79 -0.83 23.19 -3.91
CA LEU A 79 -0.45 22.82 -5.27
C LEU A 79 1.07 22.79 -5.39
N ARG A 80 1.62 21.68 -5.88
CA ARG A 80 3.05 21.48 -6.10
C ARG A 80 3.31 20.81 -7.44
N LEU A 81 4.45 21.11 -8.05
CA LEU A 81 4.99 20.29 -9.12
C LEU A 81 5.64 19.06 -8.49
N LEU A 82 5.20 17.88 -8.92
CA LEU A 82 5.84 16.61 -8.63
C LEU A 82 6.85 16.31 -9.72
N SER A 83 8.05 15.89 -9.31
CA SER A 83 9.13 15.49 -10.21
C SER A 83 9.77 14.20 -9.72
N ASP A 84 10.33 13.43 -10.64
CA ASP A 84 11.15 12.28 -10.27
C ASP A 84 12.41 12.77 -9.51
N PRO A 85 12.71 12.21 -8.32
CA PRO A 85 13.81 12.69 -7.48
C PRO A 85 15.20 12.41 -8.07
N CYS A 86 15.32 11.47 -9.01
CA CYS A 86 16.59 11.08 -9.62
C CYS A 86 16.82 11.81 -10.95
N SER A 87 15.82 11.85 -11.84
CA SER A 87 15.94 12.45 -13.17
C SER A 87 15.55 13.93 -13.21
N GLY A 88 14.73 14.39 -12.26
CA GLY A 88 14.12 15.73 -12.27
C GLY A 88 12.97 15.89 -13.26
N GLU A 89 12.57 14.82 -13.97
CA GLU A 89 11.47 14.86 -14.93
C GLU A 89 10.15 15.26 -14.24
N PRO A 90 9.37 16.21 -14.77
CA PRO A 90 8.07 16.57 -14.22
C PRO A 90 7.07 15.42 -14.41
N LEU A 91 6.41 15.03 -13.32
CA LEU A 91 5.43 13.95 -13.30
C LEU A 91 3.98 14.49 -13.34
N ASP A 92 3.68 15.48 -12.49
CA ASP A 92 2.34 16.07 -12.40
C ASP A 92 2.34 17.42 -11.66
N ARG A 93 1.32 18.24 -11.88
CA ARG A 93 0.94 19.35 -10.97
C ARG A 93 -0.22 18.88 -10.10
N ALA A 94 0.10 18.56 -8.85
CA ALA A 94 -0.81 17.84 -7.95
C ALA A 94 -1.05 18.62 -6.65
N LEU A 95 -2.21 18.37 -6.02
CA LEU A 95 -2.40 18.76 -4.63
C LEU A 95 -1.64 17.79 -3.74
N VAL A 96 -0.93 18.32 -2.74
CA VAL A 96 -0.25 17.52 -1.74
C VAL A 96 -0.68 17.91 -0.34
N LEU A 97 -0.73 16.92 0.56
CA LEU A 97 -1.10 17.10 1.94
C LEU A 97 -0.09 16.42 2.86
N TRP A 98 0.16 17.06 4.00
CA TRP A 98 1.02 16.55 5.06
C TRP A 98 0.20 16.30 6.33
N PHE A 99 0.32 15.10 6.90
CA PHE A 99 -0.36 14.67 8.11
C PHE A 99 0.68 14.12 9.10
N PRO A 100 1.22 14.94 10.00
CA PRO A 100 2.11 14.45 11.05
C PRO A 100 1.34 13.54 12.01
N GLY A 101 1.97 12.46 12.45
CA GLY A 101 1.46 11.60 13.52
C GLY A 101 1.37 12.36 14.85
N PRO A 102 0.57 11.89 15.83
CA PRO A 102 -0.24 10.67 15.80
C PRO A 102 -1.64 10.87 15.18
N GLN A 103 -1.99 12.09 14.81
CA GLN A 103 -3.35 12.41 14.34
C GLN A 103 -3.49 12.23 12.82
N SER A 104 -2.99 11.11 12.30
CA SER A 104 -3.09 10.73 10.89
C SER A 104 -4.01 9.52 10.73
N PHE A 105 -4.18 9.06 9.50
CA PHE A 105 -5.01 7.90 9.20
C PHE A 105 -4.47 6.58 9.78
N THR A 106 -3.14 6.43 9.87
CA THR A 106 -2.48 5.23 10.41
C THR A 106 -1.93 5.43 11.82
N GLY A 107 -1.96 6.66 12.35
CA GLY A 107 -1.26 7.03 13.58
C GLY A 107 0.22 7.38 13.36
N GLU A 108 0.76 7.17 12.16
CA GLU A 108 2.13 7.53 11.78
C GLU A 108 2.19 8.83 10.97
N ASP A 109 3.37 9.31 10.64
CA ASP A 109 3.52 10.36 9.64
C ASP A 109 2.98 9.90 8.28
N CYS A 110 2.06 10.67 7.68
CA CYS A 110 1.52 10.41 6.36
C CYS A 110 1.65 11.61 5.42
N ALA A 111 1.86 11.33 4.14
CA ALA A 111 1.69 12.32 3.07
C ALA A 111 0.76 11.77 1.99
N GLU A 112 -0.05 12.63 1.40
CA GLU A 112 -0.93 12.29 0.28
C GLU A 112 -0.60 13.12 -0.96
N PHE A 113 -0.63 12.46 -2.11
CA PHE A 113 -0.44 13.04 -3.44
C PHE A 113 -1.73 12.82 -4.23
N HIS A 114 -2.41 13.92 -4.55
CA HIS A 114 -3.68 13.95 -5.26
C HIS A 114 -3.38 14.33 -6.71
N VAL A 115 -3.11 13.31 -7.51
CA VAL A 115 -2.57 13.40 -8.87
C VAL A 115 -3.67 13.17 -9.91
N HIS A 116 -3.44 13.55 -11.15
CA HIS A 116 -4.33 13.17 -12.24
C HIS A 116 -4.42 11.64 -12.37
N GLY A 117 -5.64 11.12 -12.53
CA GLY A 117 -5.91 9.67 -12.59
C GLY A 117 -5.54 8.99 -13.91
N GLY A 118 -4.54 9.52 -14.63
CA GLY A 118 -3.97 8.90 -15.82
C GLY A 118 -3.00 7.76 -15.42
N PRO A 119 -3.05 6.58 -16.06
CA PRO A 119 -2.17 5.46 -15.72
C PRO A 119 -0.67 5.79 -15.76
N ALA A 120 -0.25 6.66 -16.68
CA ALA A 120 1.14 7.10 -16.80
C ALA A 120 1.57 7.94 -15.58
N VAL A 121 0.73 8.87 -15.13
CA VAL A 121 1.00 9.73 -13.96
C VAL A 121 1.07 8.87 -12.70
N VAL A 122 0.06 8.02 -12.47
CA VAL A 122 0.02 7.15 -11.28
C VAL A 122 1.25 6.23 -11.24
N SER A 123 1.58 5.57 -12.36
CA SER A 123 2.76 4.70 -12.44
C SER A 123 4.06 5.48 -12.23
N GLY A 124 4.19 6.66 -12.84
CA GLY A 124 5.37 7.51 -12.69
C GLY A 124 5.60 7.93 -11.24
N VAL A 125 4.55 8.36 -10.53
CA VAL A 125 4.66 8.75 -9.12
C VAL A 125 4.98 7.55 -8.22
N LEU A 126 4.37 6.38 -8.43
CA LEU A 126 4.70 5.17 -7.67
C LEU A 126 6.14 4.73 -7.90
N GLN A 127 6.65 4.81 -9.13
CA GLN A 127 8.05 4.51 -9.44
C GLN A 127 9.00 5.51 -8.79
N ALA A 128 8.69 6.81 -8.84
CA ALA A 128 9.46 7.86 -8.19
C ALA A 128 9.53 7.65 -6.67
N LEU A 129 8.42 7.29 -6.02
CA LEU A 129 8.39 6.93 -4.59
C LEU A 129 9.24 5.70 -4.29
N GLY A 130 9.22 4.69 -5.17
CA GLY A 130 10.05 3.49 -5.03
C GLY A 130 11.56 3.74 -5.15
N ARG A 131 11.97 4.91 -5.69
CA ARG A 131 13.38 5.35 -5.75
C ARG A 131 13.82 6.12 -4.51
N VAL A 132 12.89 6.54 -3.63
CA VAL A 132 13.22 7.26 -2.39
C VAL A 132 13.71 6.26 -1.33
N PRO A 133 14.88 6.49 -0.70
CA PRO A 133 15.37 5.61 0.35
C PRO A 133 14.41 5.48 1.55
N GLY A 134 14.25 4.25 2.04
CA GLY A 134 13.38 3.97 3.20
C GLY A 134 11.90 3.78 2.87
N LEU A 135 11.52 3.89 1.60
CA LEU A 135 10.17 3.61 1.12
C LEU A 135 10.08 2.22 0.49
N ARG A 136 8.91 1.60 0.63
CA ARG A 136 8.55 0.37 -0.08
C ARG A 136 7.08 0.38 -0.48
N PRO A 137 6.69 -0.32 -1.55
CA PRO A 137 5.27 -0.54 -1.83
C PRO A 137 4.57 -1.21 -0.64
N ALA A 138 3.36 -0.79 -0.34
CA ALA A 138 2.52 -1.44 0.64
C ALA A 138 2.08 -2.83 0.15
N GLU A 139 1.95 -3.78 1.06
CA GLU A 139 1.28 -5.05 0.76
C GLU A 139 -0.23 -4.81 0.63
N ALA A 140 -0.93 -5.70 -0.09
CA ALA A 140 -2.36 -5.57 -0.32
C ALA A 140 -3.12 -5.42 1.02
N GLY A 141 -3.71 -4.24 1.23
CA GLY A 141 -4.50 -3.93 2.43
C GLY A 141 -3.71 -3.30 3.58
N ALA A 142 -2.38 -3.17 3.51
CA ALA A 142 -1.58 -2.55 4.58
C ALA A 142 -1.84 -1.05 4.77
N ASP A 143 -2.31 -0.37 3.71
CA ASP A 143 -2.71 1.05 3.75
C ASP A 143 -4.16 1.24 4.24
N ARG A 144 -4.82 0.21 4.79
CA ARG A 144 -6.11 0.36 5.50
C ARG A 144 -5.79 0.65 6.97
N GLY A 145 -5.86 1.92 7.35
CA GLY A 145 -5.70 2.36 8.72
C GLY A 145 -6.72 1.69 9.64
N SER A 146 -6.39 1.58 10.93
CA SER A 146 -7.26 1.04 11.98
C SER A 146 -8.48 1.93 12.30
N ALA A 147 -8.91 2.77 11.36
CA ALA A 147 -9.96 3.76 11.53
C ALA A 147 -11.36 3.12 11.38
N GLN A 148 -11.68 2.17 12.25
CA GLN A 148 -13.04 1.70 12.52
C GLN A 148 -13.10 1.21 13.97
N GLU A 149 -13.19 2.12 14.94
CA GLU A 149 -13.69 1.86 16.31
C GLU A 149 -13.60 3.16 17.14
N HIS A 150 -14.54 4.08 16.94
CA HIS A 150 -15.01 5.06 17.93
C HIS A 150 -16.26 5.74 17.34
N THR A 151 -17.40 5.08 17.52
CA THR A 151 -18.73 5.68 17.58
C THR A 151 -19.33 5.30 18.92
#